data_AF-A0A8S4RKQ1-F1
#
_entry.id   AF-A0A8S4RKQ1-F1
#
_cell.length_a   1.000
_cell.length_b   1.000
_cell.length_c   1.000
_cell.angle_alpha   90.00
_cell.angle_beta   90.00
_cell.angle_gamma   90.00
#
_symmetry.space_group_name_H-M   'P 1'
#
loop_
_entity.id
_entity.type
_entity.pdbx_description
1 polymer ?
#
loop_
_entity_poly.entity_id
_entity_poly.type
_entity_poly.pdbx_seq_one_letter_code
_entity_poly.pdbx_strand_id
1 'polypeptide(L)'
;MRCEIPIPIRCCFCFPLRYGLLVWAYVKQIFSLLFLAFIIFKFCMDSRRMPIGGYVVVSATITLTILDIVFHVFLIISAHTKNYRIMRIFYRYSIALLCVNLSAMALYIGGWVVFIIFFEPIFFRLLWSIILPALGTSVIMLLIQGYLIILVRSEFLKLKNISQFEFVNNASANAEGKCSANIEFEKGMEENVP
;
A
#
# COMPACT_ATOMS: atom_id res chain seq x y z
N MET A 1 -22.84 18.17 8.63
CA MET A 1 -21.44 18.63 8.54
C MET A 1 -20.67 17.60 7.72
N ARG A 2 -20.25 17.95 6.49
CA ARG A 2 -19.41 17.05 5.69
C ARG A 2 -17.99 17.23 6.23
N CYS A 3 -17.43 16.21 6.87
CA CYS A 3 -16.02 16.21 7.22
C CYS A 3 -15.21 16.18 5.93
N GLU A 4 -14.85 17.36 5.43
CA GLU A 4 -13.90 17.50 4.33
C GLU A 4 -12.52 17.14 4.88
N ILE A 5 -12.09 15.92 4.54
CA ILE A 5 -10.77 15.41 4.91
C ILE A 5 -9.74 16.36 4.27
N PRO A 6 -8.87 17.02 5.06
CA PRO A 6 -7.90 17.97 4.54
C PRO A 6 -7.02 17.26 3.52
N ILE A 7 -6.87 17.86 2.34
CA ILE A 7 -5.99 17.35 1.29
C ILE A 7 -4.56 17.79 1.67
N PRO A 8 -3.67 16.90 2.11
CA PRO A 8 -2.29 17.28 2.38
C PRO A 8 -1.59 17.60 1.06
N ILE A 9 -1.47 18.90 0.76
CA ILE A 9 -0.78 19.40 -0.45
C ILE A 9 0.76 19.33 -0.25
N ARG A 10 1.22 19.18 1.00
CA ARG A 10 2.62 19.12 1.41
C ARG A 10 2.80 17.98 2.44
N CYS A 11 3.81 17.13 2.25
CA CYS A 11 4.31 16.27 3.34
C CYS A 11 5.04 17.14 4.39
N CYS A 12 5.23 16.61 5.60
CA CYS A 12 5.92 17.27 6.72
C CYS A 12 7.38 17.75 6.43
N PHE A 13 7.89 17.57 5.21
CA PHE A 13 9.27 17.89 4.79
C PHE A 13 9.37 18.70 3.47
N CYS A 14 8.32 19.38 3.00
CA CYS A 14 8.34 20.16 1.74
C CYS A 14 8.67 19.38 0.44
N PHE A 15 8.89 18.07 0.50
CA PHE A 15 9.12 17.23 -0.68
C PHE A 15 7.85 17.10 -1.52
N PRO A 16 7.98 17.00 -2.86
CA PRO A 16 6.83 16.74 -3.71
C PRO A 16 6.22 15.40 -3.31
N LEU A 17 4.90 15.40 -3.12
CA LEU A 17 4.09 14.30 -2.59
C LEU A 17 4.41 12.93 -3.26
N ARG A 18 4.77 12.94 -4.56
CA ARG A 18 5.30 11.78 -5.30
C ARG A 18 6.59 11.19 -4.75
N TYR A 19 7.60 12.00 -4.47
CA TYR A 19 8.88 11.51 -3.96
C TYR A 19 8.71 10.94 -2.56
N GLY A 20 7.86 11.55 -1.72
CA GLY A 20 7.52 11.01 -0.41
C GLY A 20 6.90 9.61 -0.50
N LEU A 21 5.93 9.42 -1.39
CA LEU A 21 5.32 8.11 -1.64
C LEU A 21 6.34 7.09 -2.15
N LEU A 22 7.20 7.50 -3.08
CA LEU A 22 8.24 6.63 -3.64
C LEU A 22 9.22 6.17 -2.56
N VAL A 23 9.74 7.11 -1.77
CA VAL A 23 10.69 6.83 -0.67
C VAL A 23 10.05 5.88 0.35
N TRP A 24 8.82 6.15 0.79
CA TRP A 24 8.14 5.28 1.75
C TRP A 24 7.82 3.89 1.18
N ALA A 25 7.47 3.80 -0.11
CA ALA A 25 7.27 2.52 -0.78
C ALA A 25 8.57 1.71 -0.85
N TYR A 26 9.69 2.34 -1.21
CA TYR A 26 11.01 1.69 -1.22
C TYR A 26 11.47 1.27 0.18
N VAL A 27 11.30 2.12 1.18
CA VAL A 27 11.64 1.78 2.57
C VAL A 27 10.84 0.56 3.02
N LYS A 28 9.52 0.55 2.80
CA LYS A 28 8.67 -0.61 3.13
C LYS A 28 9.10 -1.85 2.34
N GLN A 29 9.44 -1.72 1.06
CA GLN A 29 9.91 -2.82 0.23
C GLN A 29 11.20 -3.45 0.76
N ILE A 30 12.16 -2.62 1.18
CA ILE A 30 13.43 -3.09 1.77
C ILE A 30 13.14 -3.86 3.07
N PHE A 31 12.27 -3.35 3.93
CA PHE A 31 11.86 -4.07 5.14
C PHE A 31 11.17 -5.41 4.82
N SER A 32 10.28 -5.45 3.83
CA SER A 32 9.63 -6.71 3.41
C SER A 32 10.63 -7.73 2.85
N LEU A 33 11.64 -7.29 2.09
CA LEU A 33 12.70 -8.17 1.59
C LEU A 33 13.61 -8.70 2.70
N LEU A 34 13.99 -7.84 3.66
CA LEU A 34 14.76 -8.26 4.83
C LEU A 34 13.97 -9.27 5.67
N PHE A 35 12.67 -9.06 5.84
CA PHE A 35 11.79 -9.97 6.55
C PHE A 35 11.69 -11.33 5.84
N LEU A 36 11.53 -11.34 4.51
CA LEU A 36 11.54 -12.56 3.70
C LEU A 36 12.88 -13.32 3.85
N ALA A 37 14.01 -12.61 3.75
CA ALA A 37 15.33 -13.20 3.92
C ALA A 37 15.50 -13.82 5.32
N PHE A 38 15.01 -13.15 6.36
CA PHE A 38 15.03 -13.66 7.73
C PHE A 38 14.18 -14.93 7.89
N ILE A 39 12.98 -14.97 7.29
CA ILE A 39 12.12 -16.16 7.28
C ILE A 39 12.82 -17.33 6.60
N ILE A 40 13.41 -17.11 5.41
CA ILE A 40 14.12 -18.14 4.66
C ILE A 40 15.32 -18.65 5.48
N PHE A 41 16.10 -17.75 6.07
CA PHE A 41 17.25 -18.11 6.90
C PHE A 41 16.82 -18.97 8.11
N LYS A 42 15.76 -18.56 8.80
CA LYS A 42 15.17 -19.33 9.91
C LYS A 42 14.66 -20.68 9.45
N PHE A 43 13.96 -20.72 8.32
CA PHE A 43 13.47 -21.97 7.75
C PHE A 43 14.61 -22.93 7.41
N CYS A 44 15.71 -22.45 6.81
CA CYS A 44 16.89 -23.27 6.52
C CYS A 44 17.55 -23.82 7.79
N MET A 45 17.66 -23.00 8.84
CA MET A 45 18.27 -23.39 10.11
C MET A 45 17.42 -24.40 10.90
N ASP A 46 16.11 -24.17 10.97
CA ASP A 46 15.17 -25.00 11.74
C ASP A 46 14.50 -26.11 10.91
N SER A 47 14.85 -26.24 9.63
CA SER A 47 14.25 -27.21 8.69
C SER A 47 14.28 -28.64 9.22
N ARG A 48 15.28 -29.02 10.03
CA ARG A 48 15.41 -30.38 10.58
C ARG A 48 14.55 -30.64 11.83
N ARG A 49 14.00 -29.60 12.45
CA ARG A 49 13.29 -29.69 13.74
C ARG A 49 11.82 -29.29 13.63
N MET A 50 11.34 -28.88 12.45
CA MET A 50 9.97 -28.41 12.29
C MET A 50 8.96 -29.57 12.19
N PRO A 51 7.85 -29.53 12.94
CA PRO A 51 6.73 -30.44 12.73
C PRO A 51 6.00 -30.12 11.43
N ILE A 52 5.24 -31.09 10.88
CA ILE A 52 4.50 -30.97 9.61
C ILE A 52 3.60 -29.72 9.57
N GLY A 53 2.94 -29.39 10.69
CA GLY A 53 2.11 -28.18 10.80
C GLY A 53 2.91 -26.87 10.65
N GLY A 54 4.18 -26.85 11.06
CA GLY A 54 5.07 -25.71 10.90
C GLY A 54 5.37 -25.40 9.43
N TYR A 55 5.53 -26.43 8.59
CA TYR A 55 5.77 -26.24 7.15
C TYR A 55 4.59 -25.57 6.44
N VAL A 56 3.36 -25.90 6.83
CA VAL A 56 2.15 -25.28 6.26
C VAL A 56 2.08 -23.80 6.63
N VAL A 57 2.33 -23.47 7.89
CA VAL A 57 2.31 -22.07 8.36
C VAL A 57 3.44 -21.26 7.70
N VAL A 58 4.65 -21.81 7.63
CA VAL A 58 5.79 -21.12 7.02
C VAL A 58 5.58 -20.92 5.52
N SER A 59 5.11 -21.95 4.80
CA SER A 59 4.86 -21.85 3.36
C SER A 59 3.74 -20.84 3.03
N ALA A 60 2.66 -20.81 3.82
CA ALA A 60 1.62 -19.79 3.71
C ALA A 60 2.17 -18.37 3.97
N THR A 61 3.00 -18.22 4.99
CA THR A 61 3.62 -16.93 5.34
C THR A 61 4.54 -16.42 4.24
N ILE A 62 5.36 -17.30 3.65
CA ILE A 62 6.24 -16.96 2.52
C ILE A 62 5.39 -16.52 1.32
N THR A 63 4.34 -17.27 0.99
CA THR A 63 3.47 -16.96 -0.16
C THR A 63 2.79 -15.60 -0.01
N LEU A 64 2.27 -15.29 1.18
CA LEU A 64 1.68 -13.99 1.50
C LEU A 64 2.71 -12.85 1.42
N THR A 65 3.94 -13.09 1.90
CA THR A 65 5.02 -12.10 1.85
C THR A 65 5.43 -11.80 0.42
N ILE A 66 5.52 -12.83 -0.45
CA ILE A 66 5.81 -12.65 -1.88
C ILE A 66 4.70 -11.85 -2.56
N LEU A 67 3.43 -12.16 -2.28
CA LEU A 67 2.30 -11.39 -2.79
C LEU A 67 2.40 -9.91 -2.39
N ASP A 68 2.67 -9.61 -1.11
CA ASP A 68 2.84 -8.22 -0.63
C ASP A 68 3.99 -7.51 -1.37
N ILE A 69 5.14 -8.17 -1.53
CA ILE A 69 6.29 -7.65 -2.29
C ILE A 69 5.91 -7.33 -3.74
N VAL A 70 5.17 -8.23 -4.41
CA VAL A 70 4.73 -8.03 -5.79
C VAL A 70 3.77 -6.84 -5.89
N PHE A 71 2.80 -6.74 -4.97
CA PHE A 71 1.88 -5.61 -4.93
C PHE A 71 2.60 -4.27 -4.71
N HIS A 72 3.65 -4.25 -3.87
CA HIS A 72 4.46 -3.06 -3.66
C HIS A 72 5.31 -2.67 -4.86
N VAL A 73 5.84 -3.64 -5.61
CA VAL A 73 6.52 -3.36 -6.88
C VAL A 73 5.55 -2.71 -7.87
N PHE A 74 4.32 -3.24 -7.98
CA PHE A 74 3.30 -2.61 -8.81
C PHE A 74 2.95 -1.18 -8.34
N LEU A 75 2.97 -0.91 -7.03
CA LEU A 75 2.79 0.43 -6.47
C LEU A 75 3.87 1.38 -6.98
N ILE A 76 5.13 0.95 -6.94
CA ILE A 76 6.28 1.73 -7.40
C ILE A 76 6.17 2.01 -8.90
N ILE A 77 5.87 0.99 -9.71
CA ILE A 77 5.68 1.15 -11.16
C ILE A 77 4.54 2.12 -11.48
N SER A 78 3.41 2.00 -10.75
CA SER A 78 2.27 2.91 -10.93
C SER A 78 2.61 4.35 -10.54
N ALA A 79 3.43 4.56 -9.50
CA ALA A 79 3.88 5.88 -9.10
C ALA A 79 4.78 6.54 -10.17
N HIS A 80 5.57 5.74 -10.90
CA HIS A 80 6.45 6.22 -11.98
C HIS A 80 5.71 6.54 -13.28
N THR A 81 4.69 5.76 -13.65
CA THR A 81 4.08 5.80 -15.00
C THR A 81 3.19 7.01 -15.29
N LYS A 82 2.91 7.89 -14.31
CA LYS A 82 2.09 9.13 -14.43
C LYS A 82 0.72 8.97 -15.13
N ASN A 83 0.25 7.75 -15.39
CA ASN A 83 -0.98 7.49 -16.12
C ASN A 83 -2.18 7.43 -15.17
N TYR A 84 -3.13 8.35 -15.33
CA TYR A 84 -4.29 8.50 -14.47
C TYR A 84 -5.17 7.24 -14.40
N ARG A 85 -5.27 6.47 -15.50
CA ARG A 85 -6.11 5.26 -15.55
C ARG A 85 -5.53 4.15 -14.67
N ILE A 86 -4.22 3.95 -14.77
CA ILE A 86 -3.47 2.95 -14.01
C ILE A 86 -3.53 3.30 -12.52
N MET A 87 -3.33 4.59 -12.18
CA MET A 87 -3.36 5.05 -10.79
C MET A 87 -4.74 4.86 -10.12
N ARG A 88 -5.85 4.99 -10.87
CA ARG A 88 -7.20 4.72 -10.33
C ARG A 88 -7.41 3.25 -9.99
N ILE A 89 -7.00 2.35 -10.89
CA ILE A 89 -7.08 0.91 -10.67
C ILE A 89 -6.22 0.54 -9.46
N PHE A 90 -5.02 1.10 -9.39
CA PHE A 90 -4.08 0.87 -8.31
C PHE A 90 -4.59 1.36 -6.95
N TYR A 91 -5.26 2.51 -6.90
CA TYR A 91 -5.90 3.01 -5.68
C TYR A 91 -6.94 2.02 -5.13
N ARG A 92 -7.76 1.41 -6.01
CA ARG A 92 -8.73 0.38 -5.61
C ARG A 92 -8.03 -0.87 -5.06
N TYR A 93 -6.96 -1.31 -5.71
CA TYR A 93 -6.15 -2.44 -5.22
C TYR A 93 -5.49 -2.13 -3.88
N SER A 94 -4.97 -0.93 -3.68
CA SER A 94 -4.33 -0.52 -2.41
C SER A 94 -5.33 -0.55 -1.25
N ILE A 95 -6.57 -0.12 -1.48
CA ILE A 95 -7.66 -0.23 -0.49
C ILE A 95 -7.97 -1.69 -0.21
N ALA A 96 -8.12 -2.52 -1.25
CA ALA A 96 -8.40 -3.95 -1.08
C ALA A 96 -7.30 -4.64 -0.26
N LEU A 97 -6.04 -4.33 -0.53
CA LEU A 97 -4.89 -4.87 0.21
C LEU A 97 -4.89 -4.42 1.68
N LEU A 98 -5.27 -3.18 1.97
CA LEU A 98 -5.44 -2.72 3.37
C LEU A 98 -6.57 -3.48 4.06
N CYS A 99 -7.70 -3.72 3.39
CA CYS A 99 -8.78 -4.52 3.96
C CYS A 99 -8.33 -5.96 4.27
N VAL A 100 -7.54 -6.57 3.39
CA VAL A 100 -6.98 -7.92 3.60
C VAL A 100 -5.99 -7.93 4.77
N ASN A 101 -5.11 -6.94 4.88
CA ASN A 101 -4.19 -6.86 6.02
C ASN A 101 -4.92 -6.60 7.34
N LEU A 102 -5.99 -5.80 7.32
CA LEU A 102 -6.83 -5.54 8.49
C LEU A 102 -7.55 -6.82 8.95
N SER A 103 -8.10 -7.59 8.00
CA SER A 103 -8.78 -8.86 8.33
C SER A 103 -7.80 -9.92 8.84
N ALA A 104 -6.62 -10.02 8.24
CA ALA A 104 -5.56 -10.90 8.71
C ALA A 104 -5.13 -10.55 10.16
N MET A 105 -4.98 -9.26 10.47
CA MET A 105 -4.66 -8.82 11.82
C MET A 105 -5.79 -9.15 12.81
N ALA A 106 -7.05 -8.94 12.42
CA ALA A 106 -8.19 -9.27 13.27
C ALA A 106 -8.25 -10.79 13.57
N LEU A 107 -7.98 -11.63 12.57
CA LEU A 107 -7.90 -13.08 12.74
C LEU A 107 -6.73 -13.47 13.65
N TYR A 108 -5.56 -12.84 13.50
CA TYR A 108 -4.41 -13.07 14.36
C TYR A 108 -4.75 -12.76 15.82
N ILE A 109 -5.28 -11.56 16.09
CA ILE A 109 -5.69 -11.15 17.44
C ILE A 109 -6.77 -12.09 18.00
N GLY A 110 -7.80 -12.40 17.20
CA GLY A 110 -8.87 -13.31 17.61
C GLY A 110 -8.36 -14.71 17.96
N GLY A 111 -7.47 -15.26 17.15
CA GLY A 111 -6.84 -16.56 17.42
C GLY A 111 -6.05 -16.58 18.73
N TRP A 112 -5.30 -15.51 19.02
CA TRP A 112 -4.57 -15.39 20.29
C TRP A 112 -5.48 -15.20 21.49
N VAL A 113 -6.55 -14.41 21.38
CA VAL A 113 -7.53 -14.23 22.47
C VAL A 113 -8.16 -15.56 22.84
N VAL A 114 -8.56 -16.36 21.84
CA VAL A 114 -9.08 -17.72 22.09
C VAL A 114 -8.00 -18.58 22.76
N PHE A 115 -6.76 -18.55 22.26
CA PHE A 115 -5.66 -19.31 22.87
C PHE A 115 -5.43 -18.95 24.35
N ILE A 116 -5.49 -17.66 24.71
CA ILE A 116 -5.35 -17.16 26.09
C ILE A 116 -6.49 -17.66 26.99
N ILE A 117 -7.72 -17.68 26.49
CA ILE A 117 -8.89 -18.11 27.28
C ILE A 117 -8.83 -19.61 27.57
N PHE A 118 -8.30 -20.41 26.64
CA PHE A 118 -8.25 -21.87 26.75
C PHE A 118 -6.98 -22.41 27.44
N PHE A 119 -5.87 -21.66 27.46
CA PHE A 119 -4.60 -22.09 28.07
C PHE A 119 -4.24 -21.26 29.30
N GLU A 120 -3.87 -21.95 30.39
CA GLU A 120 -3.53 -21.41 31.72
C GLU A 120 -2.58 -20.18 31.73
N PRO A 121 -2.64 -19.31 32.76
CA PRO A 121 -1.97 -18.01 32.83
C PRO A 121 -0.45 -18.09 32.98
N ILE A 122 0.14 -19.28 33.10
CA ILE A 122 1.61 -19.47 33.07
C ILE A 122 2.19 -19.00 31.73
N PHE A 123 1.43 -19.14 30.64
CA PHE A 123 1.83 -18.63 29.32
C PHE A 123 1.75 -17.10 29.21
N PHE A 124 1.03 -16.42 30.12
CA PHE A 124 0.77 -14.97 30.05
C PHE A 124 2.06 -14.12 30.04
N ARG A 125 3.08 -14.52 30.81
CA ARG A 125 4.34 -13.76 30.89
C ARG A 125 5.19 -13.91 29.62
N LEU A 126 5.22 -15.09 29.02
CA LEU A 126 5.89 -15.33 27.74
C LEU A 126 5.11 -14.67 26.58
N LEU A 127 3.77 -14.77 26.63
CA LEU A 127 2.87 -14.08 25.71
C LEU A 127 3.11 -12.59 25.71
N TRP A 128 3.13 -11.94 26.88
CA TRP A 128 3.29 -10.49 26.98
C TRP A 128 4.60 -10.02 26.34
N SER A 129 5.68 -10.77 26.53
CA SER A 129 7.00 -10.43 25.97
C SER A 129 7.10 -10.59 24.45
N ILE A 130 6.27 -11.42 23.82
CA ILE A 130 6.35 -11.71 22.38
C ILE A 130 5.21 -11.01 21.61
N ILE A 131 4.01 -10.99 22.19
CA ILE A 131 2.79 -10.46 21.55
C ILE A 131 2.75 -8.95 21.60
N LEU A 132 3.12 -8.32 22.72
CA LEU A 132 3.08 -6.86 22.80
C LEU A 132 3.98 -6.21 21.74
N PRO A 133 5.22 -6.69 21.51
CA PRO A 133 6.04 -6.23 20.39
C PRO A 133 5.43 -6.56 19.02
N ALA A 134 4.86 -7.75 18.82
CA ALA A 134 4.26 -8.14 17.55
C ALA A 134 3.00 -7.32 17.20
N LEU A 135 2.20 -6.97 18.21
CA LEU A 135 1.08 -6.03 18.07
C LEU A 135 1.58 -4.62 17.76
N GLY A 136 2.61 -4.14 18.47
CA GLY A 136 3.20 -2.84 18.21
C GLY A 136 3.71 -2.72 16.76
N THR A 137 4.45 -3.72 16.28
CA THR A 137 4.98 -3.72 14.91
C THR A 137 3.88 -3.80 13.85
N SER A 138 2.84 -4.61 14.07
CA SER A 138 1.71 -4.71 13.14
C SER A 138 0.89 -3.42 13.07
N VAL A 139 0.66 -2.73 14.20
CA VAL A 139 0.00 -1.41 14.21
C VAL A 139 0.83 -0.38 13.45
N ILE A 140 2.15 -0.33 13.66
CA ILE A 140 3.03 0.60 12.93
C ILE A 140 2.98 0.31 11.42
N MET A 141 3.02 -0.97 11.02
CA MET A 141 2.89 -1.36 9.62
C MET A 141 1.56 -0.93 9.00
N LEU A 142 0.46 -1.03 9.74
CA LEU A 142 -0.86 -0.54 9.32
C LEU A 142 -0.88 0.98 9.19
N LEU A 143 -0.29 1.72 10.14
CA LEU A 143 -0.20 3.17 10.07
C LEU A 143 0.58 3.62 8.83
N ILE A 144 1.71 2.97 8.53
CA ILE A 144 2.50 3.22 7.32
C ILE A 144 1.66 2.91 6.06
N GLN A 145 0.93 1.79 6.04
CA GLN A 145 0.09 1.42 4.90
C GLN A 145 -1.10 2.38 4.70
N GLY A 146 -1.74 2.81 5.78
CA GLY A 146 -2.79 3.82 5.76
C GLY A 146 -2.26 5.17 5.28
N TYR A 147 -1.07 5.57 5.75
CA TYR A 147 -0.38 6.77 5.29
C TYR A 147 -0.11 6.73 3.79
N LEU A 148 0.41 5.61 3.27
CA LEU A 148 0.60 5.40 1.82
C LEU A 148 -0.71 5.55 1.04
N ILE A 149 -1.84 5.05 1.55
CA ILE A 149 -3.14 5.17 0.86
C ILE A 149 -3.63 6.62 0.84
N ILE A 150 -3.48 7.35 1.95
CA ILE A 150 -3.83 8.77 2.00
C ILE A 150 -2.98 9.56 1.00
N LEU A 151 -1.69 9.24 0.89
CA LEU A 151 -0.77 9.80 -0.11
C LEU A 151 -1.24 9.51 -1.55
N VAL A 152 -1.54 8.25 -1.87
CA VAL A 152 -2.06 7.86 -3.20
C VAL A 152 -3.35 8.62 -3.52
N ARG A 153 -4.27 8.72 -2.55
CA ARG A 153 -5.53 9.45 -2.71
C ARG A 153 -5.28 10.93 -3.01
N SER A 154 -4.33 11.54 -2.31
CA SER A 154 -4.00 12.96 -2.45
C SER A 154 -3.38 13.25 -3.82
N GLU A 155 -2.49 12.39 -4.33
CA GLU A 155 -1.99 12.46 -5.70
C GLU A 155 -3.10 12.27 -6.75
N PHE A 156 -3.99 11.29 -6.52
CA PHE A 156 -5.12 11.05 -7.41
C PHE A 156 -6.06 12.25 -7.51
N LEU A 157 -6.40 12.88 -6.38
CA LEU A 157 -7.24 14.09 -6.35
C LEU A 157 -6.55 15.27 -7.07
N LYS A 158 -5.23 15.40 -6.90
CA LYS A 158 -4.45 16.45 -7.57
C LYS A 158 -4.46 16.28 -9.09
N LEU A 159 -4.28 15.06 -9.59
CA LEU A 159 -4.37 14.75 -11.03
C LEU A 159 -5.78 14.99 -11.59
N LYS A 160 -6.82 14.62 -10.84
CA LYS A 160 -8.21 14.88 -11.22
C LYS A 160 -8.49 16.39 -11.35
N ASN A 161 -8.01 17.19 -10.41
CA ASN A 161 -8.20 18.64 -10.44
C ASN A 161 -7.43 19.28 -11.60
N ILE A 162 -6.22 18.78 -11.92
CA ILE A 162 -5.44 19.29 -13.05
C ILE A 162 -6.14 19.00 -14.39
N SER A 163 -6.78 17.84 -14.54
CA SER A 163 -7.57 17.53 -15.74
C SER A 163 -8.88 18.32 -15.86
N GLN A 164 -9.30 19.04 -14.81
CA GLN A 164 -10.50 19.88 -14.79
C GLN A 164 -10.22 21.38 -14.81
N PHE A 165 -8.96 21.82 -14.97
CA PHE A 165 -8.72 23.23 -15.28
C PHE A 165 -9.22 23.54 -16.69
N GLU A 166 -10.49 23.93 -16.78
CA GLU A 166 -10.92 24.87 -17.80
C GLU A 166 -10.05 26.12 -17.65
N PHE A 167 -9.19 26.37 -18.62
CA PHE A 167 -8.60 27.69 -18.77
C PHE A 167 -9.75 28.67 -19.03
N VAL A 168 -10.26 29.29 -17.97
CA VAL A 168 -11.08 30.49 -18.11
C VAL A 168 -10.11 31.57 -18.60
N ASN A 169 -10.03 31.68 -19.92
CA ASN A 169 -9.29 32.73 -20.56
C ASN A 169 -10.00 34.05 -20.20
N ASN A 170 -9.49 34.78 -19.22
CA ASN A 170 -10.00 36.12 -18.90
C ASN A 170 -9.82 37.12 -20.06
N ALA A 171 -9.09 36.76 -21.13
CA ALA A 171 -9.04 37.54 -22.37
C ALA A 171 -10.19 37.24 -23.34
N SER A 172 -11.02 36.20 -23.12
CA SER A 172 -12.20 35.90 -23.96
C SER A 172 -13.52 36.41 -23.37
N ALA A 173 -13.51 37.12 -22.24
CA ALA A 173 -14.71 37.79 -21.72
C ALA A 173 -15.22 38.90 -22.67
N ASN A 174 -14.43 39.30 -23.68
CA ASN A 174 -14.81 40.26 -24.73
C ASN A 174 -14.73 39.70 -26.15
N ALA A 175 -14.50 38.40 -26.36
CA ALA A 175 -14.45 37.83 -27.70
C ALA A 175 -15.17 36.48 -27.73
N GLU A 176 -16.37 36.50 -28.32
CA GLU A 176 -17.20 35.35 -28.63
C GLU A 176 -16.43 34.35 -29.51
N GLY A 177 -15.85 33.33 -28.89
CA GLY A 177 -15.14 32.28 -29.60
C GLY A 177 -14.86 31.10 -28.68
N LYS A 178 -15.79 30.13 -28.64
CA LYS A 178 -15.59 28.83 -28.00
C LYS A 178 -14.44 28.09 -28.72
N CYS A 179 -13.24 28.14 -28.18
CA CYS A 179 -12.17 27.22 -28.55
C CYS A 179 -12.09 26.09 -27.51
N SER A 180 -12.75 24.96 -27.79
CA SER A 180 -12.53 23.70 -27.09
C SER A 180 -11.29 23.03 -27.67
N ALA A 181 -10.15 23.12 -26.97
CA ALA A 181 -8.98 22.31 -27.28
C ALA A 181 -9.19 20.89 -26.74
N ASN A 182 -9.55 19.96 -27.63
CA ASN A 182 -9.63 18.55 -27.32
C ASN A 182 -8.20 17.99 -27.34
N ILE A 183 -7.63 17.64 -26.17
CA ILE A 183 -6.34 16.96 -26.12
C ILE A 183 -6.60 15.50 -26.46
N GLU A 184 -6.48 15.18 -27.75
CA GLU A 184 -6.46 13.82 -28.24
C GLU A 184 -5.19 13.15 -27.72
N PHE A 185 -5.34 12.16 -26.83
CA PHE A 185 -4.24 11.28 -26.48
C PHE A 185 -3.96 10.40 -27.69
N GLU A 186 -2.94 10.76 -28.46
CA GLU A 186 -2.44 10.00 -29.60
C GLU A 186 -2.16 8.55 -29.14
N LYS A 187 -2.97 7.64 -29.66
CA LYS A 187 -2.97 6.21 -29.37
C LYS A 187 -1.83 5.57 -30.16
N GLY A 188 -0.59 5.76 -29.74
CA GLY A 188 0.56 5.07 -30.29
C GLY A 188 0.70 3.66 -29.71
N MET A 189 0.00 2.67 -30.28
CA MET A 189 0.44 1.26 -30.38
C MET A 189 -0.66 0.39 -31.02
N GLU A 190 -0.51 0.14 -32.32
CA GLU A 190 -1.01 -0.96 -33.17
C GLU A 190 -0.79 -0.42 -34.60
N GLU A 191 0.26 -0.79 -35.34
CA GLU A 191 0.44 -2.04 -36.06
C GLU A 191 1.89 -2.11 -36.56
N ASN A 192 2.51 -3.27 -36.52
CA ASN A 192 3.35 -3.77 -37.62
C ASN A 192 3.53 -5.29 -37.43
N VAL A 193 2.64 -6.01 -38.10
CA VAL A 193 2.78 -7.41 -38.52
C VAL A 193 3.38 -7.35 -39.93
N PRO A 194 4.31 -8.25 -40.29
CA PRO A 194 3.93 -9.46 -41.03
C PRO A 194 4.17 -10.75 -40.24
#